data_AF-K9KB23-F1
#
_entry.id   AF-K9KB23-F1
#
_cell.length_a   1.000
_cell.length_b   1.000
_cell.length_c   1.000
_cell.angle_alpha   90.00
_cell.angle_beta   90.00
_cell.angle_gamma   90.00
#
_symmetry.space_group_name_H-M   'P 1'
#
loop_
_entity.id
_entity.type
_entity.pdbx_description
1 polymer ?
#
loop_
_entity_poly.entity_id
_entity_poly.type
_entity_poly.pdbx_seq_one_letter_code
_entity_poly.pdbx_strand_id
1 'polypeptide(L)'
;TLMGVDPGYKHGCKLAIISPTSQILHTDVVYLHCGQGFREAEKIKRLLLNFNCSTVVIGNGTACRETEAYFADLIMKNYFAPLDVAYCIVSEAGASIYSVSPEANKEMPGLDPNLRSAVSIARRVQDPLAELVKIEPKHIGVGMYQHDVSQTLLKATLDSVVEECVSFVGVDINICSEVLLRHIAGLNANRAKNIIEWREKNGPFINREQLKKVKGLGPKSFQQCAGFIRINQDYVRTFCSQQTESAGHIQGVAVTSSAGVEVTNEKQGKKKSKTAVNVVLMPNPLDQTCIHPESYDIAMRFLSFIGGTLCDIGKPEMQQKINSFLEKEGIEKIAERLRTTVHTLQVIIDGLNQPESFDFRTDFDKPDFKRSIVCLEDLQVGTVLTGKVENATLFGIFVDIGVGRSGLIPIRNVTEAKLSKTKKRRSLGLGPGERVEVQVLNIDIPRSRITLDLLRVL
;
A
#
# COMPACT_ATOMS: atom_id res chain seq x y z
N THR A 1 -6.09 11.87 -10.45
CA THR A 1 -7.45 11.31 -10.68
C THR A 1 -7.31 10.13 -11.61
N LEU A 2 -8.09 9.08 -11.41
CA LEU A 2 -8.04 7.89 -12.26
C LEU A 2 -9.43 7.30 -12.48
N MET A 3 -9.62 6.64 -13.61
CA MET A 3 -10.87 5.99 -14.01
C MET A 3 -10.70 4.47 -13.90
N GLY A 4 -11.38 3.83 -12.96
CA GLY A 4 -11.56 2.38 -12.95
C GLY A 4 -12.61 1.94 -13.94
N VAL A 5 -12.32 0.85 -14.63
CA VAL A 5 -13.19 0.18 -15.60
C VAL A 5 -13.31 -1.28 -15.19
N ASP A 6 -14.51 -1.68 -14.80
CA ASP A 6 -14.88 -3.08 -14.62
C ASP A 6 -15.48 -3.59 -15.94
N PRO A 7 -14.75 -4.40 -16.73
CA PRO A 7 -15.17 -4.77 -18.07
C PRO A 7 -16.42 -5.65 -18.09
N GLY A 8 -17.20 -5.54 -19.17
CA GLY A 8 -18.35 -6.41 -19.36
C GLY A 8 -18.95 -6.31 -20.75
N TYR A 9 -19.52 -7.42 -21.23
CA TYR A 9 -20.24 -7.47 -22.50
C TYR A 9 -21.68 -6.95 -22.36
N LYS A 10 -22.65 -7.84 -22.11
CA LYS A 10 -24.10 -7.54 -22.14
C LYS A 10 -24.54 -6.51 -21.10
N HIS A 11 -23.91 -6.52 -19.93
CA HIS A 11 -24.24 -5.60 -18.83
C HIS A 11 -23.40 -4.32 -18.86
N GLY A 12 -22.69 -4.05 -19.96
CA GLY A 12 -21.80 -2.91 -20.10
C GLY A 12 -20.56 -2.97 -19.20
N CYS A 13 -19.63 -2.07 -19.46
CA CYS A 13 -18.47 -1.79 -18.62
C CYS A 13 -18.85 -0.74 -17.58
N LYS A 14 -18.47 -0.96 -16.31
CA LYS A 14 -18.80 -0.04 -15.21
C LYS A 14 -17.61 0.87 -15.00
N LEU A 15 -17.89 2.16 -14.86
CA LEU A 15 -16.89 3.20 -14.72
C LEU A 15 -16.96 3.81 -13.32
N ALA A 16 -15.81 4.09 -12.74
CA ALA A 16 -15.68 4.87 -11.53
C ALA A 16 -14.49 5.82 -11.65
N ILE A 17 -14.72 7.12 -11.53
CA ILE A 17 -13.66 8.13 -11.45
C ILE A 17 -13.40 8.44 -10.00
N ILE A 18 -12.16 8.27 -9.55
CA ILE A 18 -11.74 8.56 -8.19
C ILE A 18 -10.66 9.64 -8.13
N SER A 19 -10.73 10.46 -7.09
CA SER A 19 -9.73 11.48 -6.79
C SER A 19 -8.41 10.85 -6.31
N PRO A 20 -7.31 11.62 -6.24
CA PRO A 20 -6.07 11.16 -5.61
C PRO A 20 -6.23 10.72 -4.15
N THR A 21 -7.28 11.19 -3.46
CA THR A 21 -7.63 10.81 -2.08
C THR A 21 -8.66 9.68 -2.00
N SER A 22 -8.84 8.92 -3.09
CA SER A 22 -9.77 7.79 -3.20
C SER A 22 -11.26 8.11 -3.03
N GLN A 23 -11.64 9.40 -3.08
CA GLN A 23 -13.04 9.82 -3.10
C GLN A 23 -13.65 9.55 -4.47
N ILE A 24 -14.91 9.12 -4.47
CA ILE A 24 -15.65 8.84 -5.70
C ILE A 24 -16.15 10.17 -6.26
N LEU A 25 -15.70 10.52 -7.46
CA LEU A 25 -16.09 11.74 -8.16
C LEU A 25 -17.25 11.50 -9.11
N HIS A 26 -17.27 10.33 -9.76
CA HIS A 26 -18.30 9.96 -10.73
C HIS A 26 -18.39 8.45 -10.91
N THR A 27 -19.57 7.94 -11.21
CA THR A 27 -19.79 6.55 -11.61
C THR A 27 -20.76 6.49 -12.78
N ASP A 28 -20.56 5.52 -13.67
CA ASP A 28 -21.38 5.38 -14.88
C ASP A 28 -21.30 3.96 -15.45
N VAL A 29 -22.15 3.66 -16.43
CA VAL A 29 -22.11 2.43 -17.23
C VAL A 29 -22.03 2.79 -18.71
N VAL A 30 -21.13 2.12 -19.44
CA VAL A 30 -20.90 2.32 -20.87
C VAL A 30 -20.95 1.00 -21.63
N TYR A 31 -21.46 1.01 -22.85
CA TYR A 31 -21.67 -0.21 -23.65
C TYR A 31 -20.73 -0.23 -24.86
N LEU A 32 -19.46 -0.55 -24.60
CA LEU A 32 -18.39 -0.49 -25.60
C LEU A 32 -18.57 -1.53 -26.72
N HIS A 33 -19.12 -2.71 -26.38
CA HIS A 33 -19.11 -3.90 -27.25
C HIS A 33 -20.42 -4.14 -28.01
N CYS A 34 -21.40 -3.24 -27.90
CA CYS A 34 -22.78 -3.44 -28.41
C CYS A 34 -23.14 -2.53 -29.61
N GLY A 35 -22.17 -2.14 -30.43
CA GLY A 35 -22.41 -1.31 -31.63
C GLY A 35 -22.62 0.19 -31.37
N GLN A 36 -22.55 0.64 -30.12
CA GLN A 36 -22.62 2.07 -29.73
C GLN A 36 -21.23 2.69 -29.47
N GLY A 37 -20.15 2.02 -29.90
CA GLY A 37 -18.78 2.34 -29.52
C GLY A 37 -18.37 3.80 -29.74
N PHE A 38 -18.81 4.45 -30.83
CA PHE A 38 -18.45 5.86 -31.06
C PHE A 38 -19.14 6.84 -30.08
N ARG A 39 -20.42 6.60 -29.77
CA ARG A 39 -21.17 7.44 -28.82
C ARG A 39 -20.57 7.34 -27.42
N GLU A 40 -20.19 6.12 -27.03
CA GLU A 40 -19.54 5.88 -25.74
C GLU A 40 -18.12 6.50 -25.69
N ALA A 41 -17.39 6.53 -26.81
CA ALA A 41 -16.07 7.18 -26.88
C ALA A 41 -16.16 8.68 -26.55
N GLU A 42 -17.15 9.36 -27.14
CA GLU A 42 -17.39 10.79 -26.91
C GLU A 42 -17.81 11.06 -25.46
N LYS A 43 -18.64 10.18 -24.88
CA LYS A 43 -19.03 10.24 -23.46
C LYS A 43 -17.81 10.09 -22.55
N ILE A 44 -16.97 9.08 -22.80
CA ILE A 44 -15.73 8.84 -22.04
C ILE A 44 -14.78 10.03 -22.17
N LYS A 45 -14.59 10.57 -23.38
CA LYS A 45 -13.75 11.75 -23.61
C LYS A 45 -14.20 12.94 -22.76
N ARG A 46 -15.50 13.24 -22.72
CA ARG A 46 -16.04 14.32 -21.87
C ARG A 46 -15.77 14.07 -20.38
N LEU A 47 -15.97 12.84 -19.92
CA LEU A 47 -15.70 12.48 -18.53
C LEU A 47 -14.20 12.67 -18.19
N LEU A 48 -13.30 12.16 -19.03
CA LEU A 48 -11.86 12.29 -18.79
C LEU A 48 -11.42 13.76 -18.77
N LEU A 49 -11.93 14.60 -19.70
CA LEU A 49 -11.64 16.03 -19.74
C LEU A 49 -12.18 16.77 -18.52
N ASN A 50 -13.44 16.54 -18.14
CA ASN A 50 -14.09 17.22 -17.02
C ASN A 50 -13.38 16.97 -15.67
N PHE A 51 -12.85 15.75 -15.49
CA PHE A 51 -12.18 15.36 -14.25
C PHE A 51 -10.64 15.40 -14.35
N ASN A 52 -10.09 15.90 -15.47
CA ASN A 52 -8.65 15.91 -15.76
C ASN A 52 -7.98 14.55 -15.48
N CYS A 53 -8.55 13.48 -16.04
CA CYS A 53 -8.17 12.10 -15.78
C CYS A 53 -7.32 11.55 -16.92
N SER A 54 -6.03 11.35 -16.68
CA SER A 54 -5.06 10.82 -17.65
C SER A 54 -4.79 9.31 -17.48
N THR A 55 -5.44 8.65 -16.52
CA THR A 55 -5.15 7.25 -16.19
C THR A 55 -6.42 6.41 -16.18
N VAL A 56 -6.43 5.35 -16.98
CA VAL A 56 -7.50 4.36 -17.04
C VAL A 56 -7.00 3.03 -16.44
N VAL A 57 -7.78 2.45 -15.54
CA VAL A 57 -7.45 1.19 -14.85
C VAL A 57 -8.49 0.16 -15.25
N ILE A 58 -8.06 -0.90 -15.93
CA ILE A 58 -8.96 -1.92 -16.49
C ILE A 58 -8.83 -3.20 -15.65
N GLY A 59 -9.96 -3.74 -15.19
CA GLY A 59 -10.03 -5.05 -14.54
C GLY A 59 -9.65 -6.18 -15.50
N ASN A 60 -8.94 -7.19 -15.02
CA ASN A 60 -8.44 -8.30 -15.86
C ASN A 60 -9.44 -9.45 -16.09
N GLY A 61 -10.73 -9.25 -15.88
CA GLY A 61 -11.73 -10.30 -16.05
C GLY A 61 -12.40 -10.33 -17.40
N THR A 62 -13.71 -10.60 -17.36
CA THR A 62 -14.50 -10.90 -18.57
C THR A 62 -14.60 -9.66 -19.46
N ALA A 63 -14.29 -9.79 -20.75
CA ALA A 63 -14.22 -8.68 -21.71
C ALA A 63 -13.05 -7.70 -21.50
N CYS A 64 -12.05 -8.05 -20.67
CA CYS A 64 -10.86 -7.21 -20.46
C CYS A 64 -10.16 -6.90 -21.78
N ARG A 65 -9.92 -7.91 -22.63
CA ARG A 65 -9.15 -7.74 -23.88
C ARG A 65 -9.85 -6.83 -24.87
N GLU A 66 -11.16 -6.98 -25.03
CA GLU A 66 -11.96 -6.13 -25.92
C GLU A 66 -12.01 -4.70 -25.40
N THR A 67 -12.11 -4.54 -24.07
CA THR A 67 -12.10 -3.22 -23.42
C THR A 67 -10.73 -2.56 -23.54
N GLU A 68 -9.65 -3.32 -23.34
CA GLU A 68 -8.27 -2.88 -23.57
C GLU A 68 -8.07 -2.43 -25.01
N ALA A 69 -8.44 -3.26 -25.99
CA ALA A 69 -8.28 -2.94 -27.40
C ALA A 69 -9.03 -1.66 -27.78
N TYR A 70 -10.24 -1.47 -27.22
CA TYR A 70 -11.02 -0.26 -27.41
C TYR A 70 -10.32 1.00 -26.87
N PHE A 71 -9.82 0.96 -25.63
CA PHE A 71 -9.08 2.09 -25.06
C PHE A 71 -7.73 2.33 -25.76
N ALA A 72 -7.00 1.27 -26.11
CA ALA A 72 -5.74 1.35 -26.83
C ALA A 72 -5.92 2.02 -28.20
N ASP A 73 -6.93 1.64 -28.98
CA ASP A 73 -7.23 2.26 -30.28
C ASP A 73 -7.50 3.77 -30.15
N LEU A 74 -8.31 4.17 -29.16
CA LEU A 74 -8.61 5.58 -28.91
C LEU A 74 -7.38 6.37 -28.45
N ILE A 75 -6.54 5.78 -27.60
CA ILE A 75 -5.28 6.39 -27.13
C ILE A 75 -4.31 6.56 -28.30
N MET A 76 -4.09 5.52 -29.11
CA MET A 76 -3.19 5.57 -30.27
C MET A 76 -3.63 6.60 -31.31
N LYS A 77 -4.94 6.81 -31.47
CA LYS A 77 -5.52 7.83 -32.34
C LYS A 77 -5.49 9.25 -31.74
N ASN A 78 -4.88 9.45 -30.57
CA ASN A 78 -4.88 10.71 -29.81
C ASN A 78 -6.29 11.27 -29.58
N TYR A 79 -7.29 10.40 -29.44
CA TYR A 79 -8.69 10.82 -29.37
C TYR A 79 -9.00 11.66 -28.12
N PHE A 80 -8.27 11.43 -27.03
CA PHE A 80 -8.43 12.09 -25.74
C PHE A 80 -7.66 13.41 -25.57
N ALA A 81 -7.05 13.94 -26.64
CA ALA A 81 -6.35 15.22 -26.60
C ALA A 81 -7.24 16.34 -26.00
N PRO A 82 -6.66 17.24 -25.17
CA PRO A 82 -5.22 17.41 -24.89
C PRO A 82 -4.64 16.48 -23.80
N LEU A 83 -5.40 15.53 -23.26
CA LEU A 83 -4.90 14.62 -22.23
C LEU A 83 -3.99 13.53 -22.84
N ASP A 84 -2.83 13.31 -22.24
CA ASP A 84 -2.00 12.13 -22.49
C ASP A 84 -2.52 10.97 -21.64
N VAL A 85 -3.46 10.22 -22.20
CA VAL A 85 -4.12 9.11 -21.51
C VAL A 85 -3.29 7.83 -21.65
N ALA A 86 -3.05 7.17 -20.52
CA ALA A 86 -2.48 5.83 -20.48
C ALA A 86 -3.41 4.88 -19.71
N TYR A 87 -3.27 3.57 -19.95
CA TYR A 87 -4.05 2.57 -19.25
C TYR A 87 -3.17 1.52 -18.56
N CYS A 88 -3.66 0.88 -17.51
CA CYS A 88 -3.03 -0.31 -16.93
C CYS A 88 -4.08 -1.38 -16.64
N ILE A 89 -3.64 -2.64 -16.60
CA ILE A 89 -4.49 -3.78 -16.25
C ILE A 89 -4.22 -4.19 -14.80
N VAL A 90 -5.29 -4.45 -14.06
CA VAL A 90 -5.23 -4.82 -12.64
C VAL A 90 -6.08 -6.05 -12.38
N SER A 91 -5.66 -6.88 -11.43
CA SER A 91 -6.47 -8.00 -10.97
C SER A 91 -7.81 -7.50 -10.45
N GLU A 92 -8.92 -8.03 -10.96
CA GLU A 92 -10.26 -7.80 -10.41
C GLU A 92 -10.67 -8.89 -9.40
N ALA A 93 -9.77 -9.85 -9.10
CA ALA A 93 -10.06 -10.97 -8.21
C ALA A 93 -10.65 -10.47 -6.88
N GLY A 94 -11.80 -11.00 -6.51
CA GLY A 94 -12.53 -10.63 -5.30
C GLY A 94 -13.25 -9.27 -5.34
N ALA A 95 -13.18 -8.49 -6.43
CA ALA A 95 -13.87 -7.19 -6.52
C ALA A 95 -15.41 -7.35 -6.50
N SER A 96 -15.92 -8.40 -7.15
CA SER A 96 -17.34 -8.76 -7.13
C SER A 96 -17.82 -9.27 -5.76
N ILE A 97 -16.93 -9.92 -5.00
CA ILE A 97 -17.24 -10.35 -3.62
C ILE A 97 -17.26 -9.14 -2.69
N TYR A 98 -16.28 -8.25 -2.81
CA TYR A 98 -16.25 -7.00 -2.06
C TYR A 98 -17.49 -6.15 -2.33
N SER A 99 -17.92 -6.00 -3.59
CA SER A 99 -19.00 -5.07 -3.92
C SER A 99 -20.33 -5.36 -3.21
N VAL A 100 -20.60 -6.63 -2.93
CA VAL A 100 -21.79 -7.08 -2.20
C VAL A 100 -21.55 -7.24 -0.69
N SER A 101 -20.35 -6.94 -0.20
CA SER A 101 -20.00 -7.11 1.21
C SER A 101 -20.63 -6.03 2.10
N PRO A 102 -20.83 -6.31 3.40
CA PRO A 102 -21.27 -5.31 4.37
C PRO A 102 -20.33 -4.11 4.45
N GLU A 103 -19.02 -4.34 4.32
CA GLU A 103 -17.98 -3.30 4.32
C GLU A 103 -18.16 -2.35 3.14
N ALA A 104 -18.33 -2.87 1.92
CA ALA A 104 -18.57 -2.02 0.75
C ALA A 104 -19.89 -1.25 0.85
N ASN A 105 -20.93 -1.85 1.43
CA ASN A 105 -22.19 -1.16 1.66
C ASN A 105 -22.07 -0.04 2.70
N LYS A 106 -21.21 -0.21 3.71
CA LYS A 106 -20.88 0.83 4.70
C LYS A 106 -20.05 1.96 4.09
N GLU A 107 -19.08 1.64 3.22
CA GLU A 107 -18.23 2.63 2.55
C GLU A 107 -18.97 3.39 1.45
N MET A 108 -19.89 2.74 0.73
CA MET A 108 -20.57 3.27 -0.45
C MET A 108 -22.08 3.02 -0.37
N PRO A 109 -22.78 3.61 0.61
CA PRO A 109 -24.20 3.38 0.80
C PRO A 109 -25.00 3.86 -0.42
N GLY A 110 -25.94 3.04 -0.89
CA GLY A 110 -26.81 3.36 -2.02
C GLY A 110 -26.18 3.25 -3.42
N LEU A 111 -24.87 3.03 -3.53
CA LEU A 111 -24.24 2.77 -4.83
C LEU A 111 -24.54 1.34 -5.30
N ASP A 112 -24.85 1.16 -6.58
CA ASP A 112 -25.09 -0.16 -7.18
C ASP A 112 -23.88 -1.09 -6.99
N PRO A 113 -24.07 -2.37 -6.62
CA PRO A 113 -22.96 -3.31 -6.44
C PRO A 113 -22.03 -3.42 -7.64
N ASN A 114 -22.55 -3.32 -8.88
CA ASN A 114 -21.69 -3.39 -10.05
C ASN A 114 -20.81 -2.13 -10.22
N LEU A 115 -21.23 -0.97 -9.70
CA LEU A 115 -20.40 0.24 -9.74
C LEU A 115 -19.33 0.22 -8.64
N ARG A 116 -19.60 -0.46 -7.52
CA ARG A 116 -18.63 -0.60 -6.42
C ARG A 116 -17.40 -1.42 -6.83
N SER A 117 -17.54 -2.41 -7.71
CA SER A 117 -16.39 -3.17 -8.24
C SER A 117 -15.45 -2.28 -9.05
N ALA A 118 -15.99 -1.39 -9.90
CA ALA A 118 -15.18 -0.41 -10.63
C ALA A 118 -14.42 0.54 -9.69
N VAL A 119 -15.04 0.96 -8.59
CA VAL A 119 -14.38 1.75 -7.54
C VAL A 119 -13.23 0.96 -6.90
N SER A 120 -13.45 -0.33 -6.61
CA SER A 120 -12.40 -1.19 -6.04
C SER A 120 -11.22 -1.36 -6.99
N ILE A 121 -11.48 -1.62 -8.28
CA ILE A 121 -10.43 -1.73 -9.31
C ILE A 121 -9.59 -0.45 -9.38
N ALA A 122 -10.25 0.72 -9.36
CA ALA A 122 -9.58 2.01 -9.34
C ALA A 122 -8.65 2.17 -8.11
N ARG A 123 -9.16 1.86 -6.91
CA ARG A 123 -8.43 2.01 -5.64
C ARG A 123 -7.23 1.07 -5.50
N ARG A 124 -7.27 -0.12 -6.12
CA ARG A 124 -6.16 -1.08 -6.13
C ARG A 124 -4.87 -0.51 -6.71
N VAL A 125 -4.94 0.45 -7.64
CA VAL A 125 -3.75 1.12 -8.19
C VAL A 125 -3.17 2.14 -7.23
N GLN A 126 -4.00 2.79 -6.42
CA GLN A 126 -3.54 3.80 -5.47
C GLN A 126 -2.84 3.17 -4.27
N ASP A 127 -3.47 2.17 -3.66
CA ASP A 127 -2.88 1.38 -2.59
C ASP A 127 -3.45 -0.05 -2.65
N PRO A 128 -2.72 -1.00 -3.26
CA PRO A 128 -3.15 -2.39 -3.34
C PRO A 128 -3.41 -3.00 -1.97
N LEU A 129 -2.59 -2.69 -0.97
CA LEU A 129 -2.72 -3.28 0.37
C LEU A 129 -4.00 -2.79 1.03
N ALA A 130 -4.22 -1.48 1.07
CA ALA A 130 -5.39 -0.89 1.73
C ALA A 130 -6.73 -1.32 1.11
N GLU A 131 -6.73 -1.64 -0.18
CA GLU A 131 -7.92 -2.11 -0.88
C GLU A 131 -8.11 -3.64 -0.79
N LEU A 132 -7.04 -4.44 -0.95
CA LEU A 132 -7.14 -5.91 -0.93
C LEU A 132 -7.45 -6.49 0.46
N VAL A 133 -7.04 -5.83 1.55
CA VAL A 133 -7.38 -6.27 2.92
C VAL A 133 -8.89 -6.23 3.21
N LYS A 134 -9.67 -5.54 2.37
CA LYS A 134 -11.14 -5.50 2.48
C LYS A 134 -11.81 -6.76 1.98
N ILE A 135 -11.08 -7.62 1.30
CA ILE A 135 -11.55 -8.88 0.71
C ILE A 135 -11.03 -10.03 1.58
N GLU A 136 -11.86 -11.04 1.84
CA GLU A 136 -11.35 -12.24 2.50
C GLU A 136 -10.23 -12.86 1.66
N PRO A 137 -9.06 -13.19 2.23
CA PRO A 137 -7.88 -13.53 1.44
C PRO A 137 -8.06 -14.69 0.46
N LYS A 138 -8.92 -15.66 0.78
CA LYS A 138 -9.28 -16.78 -0.10
C LYS A 138 -9.92 -16.36 -1.43
N HIS A 139 -10.53 -15.18 -1.49
CA HIS A 139 -11.19 -14.62 -2.68
C HIS A 139 -10.26 -13.79 -3.56
N ILE A 140 -9.02 -13.55 -3.14
CA ILE A 140 -8.01 -12.84 -3.93
C ILE A 140 -7.43 -13.74 -5.06
N GLY A 141 -7.79 -15.03 -5.08
CA GLY A 141 -7.41 -15.97 -6.14
C GLY A 141 -5.96 -16.41 -6.00
N VAL A 142 -5.65 -17.11 -4.90
CA VAL A 142 -4.28 -17.46 -4.51
C VAL A 142 -3.77 -18.74 -5.18
N GLY A 143 -4.64 -19.48 -5.86
CA GLY A 143 -4.24 -20.66 -6.62
C GLY A 143 -5.39 -21.35 -7.33
N MET A 144 -5.07 -22.12 -8.36
CA MET A 144 -6.05 -22.78 -9.23
C MET A 144 -6.93 -23.80 -8.48
N TYR A 145 -6.32 -24.59 -7.59
CA TYR A 145 -6.97 -25.65 -6.80
C TYR A 145 -7.21 -25.24 -5.35
N GLN A 146 -7.34 -23.94 -5.07
CA GLN A 146 -7.53 -23.42 -3.70
C GLN A 146 -8.81 -23.95 -3.03
N HIS A 147 -9.78 -24.43 -3.80
CA HIS A 147 -11.03 -25.02 -3.30
C HIS A 147 -10.88 -26.49 -2.90
N ASP A 148 -9.84 -27.17 -3.38
CA ASP A 148 -9.61 -28.60 -3.14
C ASP A 148 -8.74 -28.86 -1.89
N VAL A 149 -8.29 -27.80 -1.22
CA VAL A 149 -7.49 -27.88 0.01
C VAL A 149 -8.33 -27.61 1.26
N SER A 150 -7.80 -27.94 2.43
CA SER A 150 -8.43 -27.63 3.72
C SER A 150 -8.66 -26.13 3.87
N GLN A 151 -9.93 -25.71 3.87
CA GLN A 151 -10.31 -24.29 3.93
C GLN A 151 -9.92 -23.64 5.26
N THR A 152 -9.92 -24.39 6.36
CA THR A 152 -9.49 -23.90 7.67
C THR A 152 -8.00 -23.58 7.69
N LEU A 153 -7.19 -24.49 7.14
CA LEU A 153 -5.74 -24.30 7.07
C LEU A 153 -5.39 -23.18 6.09
N LEU A 154 -6.03 -23.17 4.91
CA LEU A 154 -5.85 -22.12 3.90
C LEU A 154 -6.16 -20.74 4.50
N LYS A 155 -7.30 -20.61 5.18
CA LYS A 155 -7.68 -19.35 5.83
C LYS A 155 -6.64 -18.91 6.85
N ALA A 156 -6.24 -19.79 7.78
CA ALA A 156 -5.25 -19.45 8.81
C ALA A 156 -3.91 -19.02 8.20
N THR A 157 -3.44 -19.70 7.14
CA THR A 157 -2.20 -19.34 6.46
C THR A 157 -2.32 -17.99 5.75
N LEU A 158 -3.41 -17.75 5.03
CA LEU A 158 -3.59 -16.48 4.32
C LEU A 158 -3.79 -15.30 5.28
N ASP A 159 -4.55 -15.49 6.35
CA ASP A 159 -4.74 -14.47 7.38
C ASP A 159 -3.38 -14.08 8.01
N SER A 160 -2.53 -15.07 8.30
CA SER A 160 -1.16 -14.83 8.79
C SER A 160 -0.30 -14.04 7.81
N VAL A 161 -0.40 -14.32 6.50
CA VAL A 161 0.35 -13.57 5.47
C VAL A 161 -0.12 -12.12 5.40
N VAL A 162 -1.44 -11.89 5.49
CA VAL A 162 -1.99 -10.53 5.49
C VAL A 162 -1.54 -9.75 6.72
N GLU A 163 -1.58 -10.36 7.91
CA GLU A 163 -1.08 -9.75 9.14
C GLU A 163 0.41 -9.39 9.04
N GLU A 164 1.23 -10.27 8.45
CA GLU A 164 2.66 -10.02 8.22
C GLU A 164 2.87 -8.86 7.24
N CYS A 165 2.16 -8.84 6.10
CA CYS A 165 2.24 -7.75 5.13
C CYS A 165 1.84 -6.40 5.72
N VAL A 166 0.73 -6.34 6.46
CA VAL A 166 0.26 -5.10 7.09
C VAL A 166 1.22 -4.63 8.18
N SER A 167 1.74 -5.55 8.99
CA SER A 167 2.69 -5.21 10.06
C SER A 167 4.03 -4.74 9.50
N PHE A 168 4.51 -5.36 8.42
CA PHE A 168 5.78 -5.00 7.78
C PHE A 168 5.73 -3.60 7.13
N VAL A 169 4.61 -3.26 6.49
CA VAL A 169 4.36 -1.90 5.94
C VAL A 169 4.10 -0.88 7.06
N GLY A 170 3.40 -1.29 8.10
CA GLY A 170 2.87 -0.37 9.10
C GLY A 170 1.72 0.48 8.53
N VAL A 171 1.00 1.18 9.41
CA VAL A 171 -0.16 1.98 9.00
C VAL A 171 -0.11 3.36 9.61
N ASP A 172 -0.57 4.38 8.89
CA ASP A 172 -0.88 5.66 9.50
C ASP A 172 -2.24 5.60 10.21
N ILE A 173 -2.24 5.75 11.53
CA ILE A 173 -3.47 5.65 12.33
C ILE A 173 -4.50 6.75 12.04
N ASN A 174 -4.04 7.91 11.57
CA ASN A 174 -4.91 9.05 11.29
C ASN A 174 -5.66 8.91 9.97
N ILE A 175 -5.15 8.09 9.05
CA ILE A 175 -5.68 7.95 7.68
C ILE A 175 -6.28 6.57 7.43
N CYS A 176 -5.76 5.52 8.09
CA CYS A 176 -6.16 4.15 7.82
C CYS A 176 -7.66 3.87 8.06
N SER A 177 -8.15 2.87 7.34
CA SER A 177 -9.50 2.35 7.47
C SER A 177 -9.63 1.43 8.70
N GLU A 178 -10.87 1.28 9.17
CA GLU A 178 -11.19 0.34 10.26
C GLU A 178 -10.71 -1.08 9.91
N VAL A 179 -10.87 -1.50 8.65
CA VAL A 179 -10.54 -2.86 8.20
C VAL A 179 -9.03 -3.10 8.27
N LEU A 180 -8.22 -2.17 7.78
CA LEU A 180 -6.76 -2.28 7.81
C LEU A 180 -6.23 -2.40 9.25
N LEU A 181 -6.82 -1.65 10.20
CA LEU A 181 -6.48 -1.74 11.62
C LEU A 181 -6.74 -3.13 12.23
N ARG A 182 -7.68 -3.92 11.70
CA ARG A 182 -8.00 -5.25 12.24
C ARG A 182 -6.85 -6.25 12.05
N HIS A 183 -6.00 -6.01 11.05
CA HIS A 183 -4.88 -6.89 10.67
C HIS A 183 -3.55 -6.52 11.34
N ILE A 184 -3.54 -5.55 12.24
CA ILE A 184 -2.35 -5.18 13.01
C ILE A 184 -2.25 -6.09 14.23
N ALA A 185 -1.05 -6.59 14.49
CA ALA A 185 -0.75 -7.37 15.68
C ALA A 185 -1.27 -6.70 16.96
N GLY A 186 -2.07 -7.45 17.74
CA GLY A 186 -2.66 -6.96 18.99
C GLY A 186 -3.96 -6.14 18.83
N LEU A 187 -4.42 -5.88 17.61
CA LEU A 187 -5.73 -5.28 17.33
C LEU A 187 -6.76 -6.34 16.89
N ASN A 188 -8.02 -5.98 16.98
CA ASN A 188 -9.15 -6.79 16.51
C ASN A 188 -10.28 -5.85 16.08
N ALA A 189 -11.39 -6.39 15.56
CA ALA A 189 -12.53 -5.59 15.10
C ALA A 189 -13.02 -4.55 16.14
N ASN A 190 -13.16 -4.95 17.41
CA ASN A 190 -13.62 -4.03 18.47
C ASN A 190 -12.60 -2.93 18.77
N ARG A 191 -11.31 -3.27 18.86
CA ARG A 191 -10.24 -2.28 19.13
C ARG A 191 -10.07 -1.33 17.95
N ALA A 192 -10.10 -1.83 16.72
CA ALA A 192 -10.07 -1.02 15.51
C ALA A 192 -11.22 -0.01 15.49
N LYS A 193 -12.45 -0.46 15.76
CA LYS A 193 -13.61 0.43 15.90
C LYS A 193 -13.40 1.50 16.98
N ASN A 194 -12.93 1.13 18.16
CA ASN A 194 -12.67 2.09 19.24
C ASN A 194 -11.59 3.13 18.88
N ILE A 195 -10.58 2.75 18.08
CA ILE A 195 -9.55 3.69 17.58
C ILE A 195 -10.18 4.72 16.65
N ILE A 196 -11.02 4.29 15.70
CA ILE A 196 -11.72 5.18 14.77
C ILE A 196 -12.66 6.12 15.54
N GLU A 197 -13.47 5.59 16.47
CA GLU A 197 -14.34 6.40 17.33
C GLU A 197 -13.56 7.42 18.16
N TRP A 198 -12.38 7.03 18.67
CA TRP A 198 -11.53 7.94 19.42
C TRP A 198 -10.99 9.06 18.51
N ARG A 199 -10.54 8.74 17.30
CA ARG A 199 -10.05 9.69 16.29
C ARG A 199 -11.12 10.70 15.87
N GLU A 200 -12.35 10.23 15.65
CA GLU A 200 -13.48 11.09 15.29
C GLU A 200 -13.87 12.03 16.43
N LYS A 201 -13.80 11.57 17.68
CA LYS A 201 -14.20 12.36 18.85
C LYS A 201 -13.14 13.35 19.34
N ASN A 202 -11.86 12.96 19.33
CA ASN A 202 -10.78 13.74 19.93
C ASN A 202 -9.89 14.44 18.90
N GLY A 203 -10.14 14.21 17.61
CA GLY A 203 -9.25 14.64 16.54
C GLY A 203 -8.10 13.64 16.30
N PRO A 204 -7.12 14.01 15.47
CA PRO A 204 -6.02 13.14 15.10
C PRO A 204 -5.12 12.80 16.30
N PHE A 205 -4.51 11.61 16.24
CA PHE A 205 -3.43 11.22 17.11
C PHE A 205 -2.18 12.06 16.79
N ILE A 206 -1.65 12.73 17.80
CA ILE A 206 -0.43 13.54 17.81
C ILE A 206 0.78 12.66 18.15
N ASN A 207 0.60 11.69 19.06
CA ASN A 207 1.64 10.74 19.44
C ASN A 207 1.08 9.36 19.80
N ARG A 208 1.94 8.34 19.79
CA ARG A 208 1.56 6.94 20.08
C ARG A 208 1.03 6.78 21.50
N GLU A 209 1.49 7.55 22.47
CA GLU A 209 1.03 7.47 23.87
C GLU A 209 -0.48 7.69 24.02
N GLN A 210 -1.12 8.45 23.13
CA GLN A 210 -2.57 8.63 23.11
C GLN A 210 -3.33 7.32 22.85
N LEU A 211 -2.71 6.32 22.23
CA LEU A 211 -3.31 4.99 22.07
C LEU A 211 -3.72 4.36 23.41
N LYS A 212 -2.96 4.62 24.49
CA LYS A 212 -3.30 4.12 25.84
C LYS A 212 -4.61 4.70 26.39
N LYS A 213 -5.10 5.81 25.82
CA LYS A 213 -6.38 6.44 26.17
C LYS A 213 -7.56 5.82 25.43
N VAL A 214 -7.32 4.95 24.44
CA VAL A 214 -8.37 4.29 23.67
C VAL A 214 -9.01 3.19 24.51
N LYS A 215 -10.35 3.15 24.53
CA LYS A 215 -11.12 2.15 25.27
C LYS A 215 -10.75 0.73 24.80
N GLY A 216 -10.43 -0.15 25.74
CA GLY A 216 -10.10 -1.56 25.45
C GLY A 216 -8.69 -1.80 24.91
N LEU A 217 -7.86 -0.75 24.79
CA LEU A 217 -6.45 -0.87 24.45
C LEU A 217 -5.59 -0.88 25.74
N GLY A 218 -5.37 -2.08 26.29
CA GLY A 218 -4.55 -2.26 27.48
C GLY A 218 -3.04 -2.20 27.19
N PRO A 219 -2.19 -2.21 28.25
CA PRO A 219 -0.73 -2.14 28.09
C PRO A 219 -0.14 -3.22 27.18
N LYS A 220 -0.65 -4.46 27.26
CA LYS A 220 -0.21 -5.55 26.37
C LYS A 220 -0.58 -5.28 24.91
N SER A 221 -1.80 -4.81 24.66
CA SER A 221 -2.25 -4.50 23.30
C SER A 221 -1.44 -3.35 22.70
N PHE A 222 -1.19 -2.32 23.50
CA PHE A 222 -0.32 -1.21 23.12
C PHE A 222 1.09 -1.70 22.76
N GLN A 223 1.71 -2.54 23.59
CA GLN A 223 3.03 -3.11 23.31
C GLN A 223 3.04 -3.96 22.03
N GLN A 224 1.95 -4.63 21.69
CA GLN A 224 1.88 -5.45 20.48
C GLN A 224 1.68 -4.61 19.22
N CYS A 225 0.91 -3.51 19.27
CA CYS A 225 0.57 -2.75 18.07
C CYS A 225 1.44 -1.51 17.82
N ALA A 226 2.04 -0.91 18.86
CA ALA A 226 2.62 0.43 18.76
C ALA A 226 3.78 0.54 17.76
N GLY A 227 4.55 -0.52 17.55
CA GLY A 227 5.66 -0.54 16.57
C GLY A 227 5.19 -0.49 15.10
N PHE A 228 3.96 -0.92 14.84
CA PHE A 228 3.37 -0.99 13.49
C PHE A 228 2.50 0.23 13.16
N ILE A 229 2.16 1.03 14.17
CA ILE A 229 1.36 2.24 14.01
C ILE A 229 2.28 3.43 13.79
N ARG A 230 2.13 4.13 12.68
CA ARG A 230 2.88 5.35 12.34
C ARG A 230 1.97 6.57 12.49
N ILE A 231 2.59 7.73 12.73
CA ILE A 231 1.91 9.02 12.76
C ILE A 231 2.68 9.98 11.87
N ASN A 232 2.06 10.42 10.77
CA ASN A 232 2.63 11.41 9.88
C ASN A 232 2.75 12.77 10.60
N GLN A 233 3.99 13.22 10.79
CA GLN A 233 4.29 14.44 11.53
C GLN A 233 3.84 15.70 10.79
N ASP A 234 3.86 15.72 9.46
CA ASP A 234 3.44 16.89 8.68
C ASP A 234 1.93 17.10 8.74
N TYR A 235 1.18 15.99 8.72
CA TYR A 235 -0.26 16.03 8.96
C TYR A 235 -0.57 16.61 10.35
N VAL A 236 0.14 16.16 11.38
CA VAL A 236 -0.02 16.66 12.75
C VAL A 236 0.41 18.11 12.89
N ARG A 237 1.55 18.51 12.30
CA ARG A 237 2.03 19.91 12.31
C ARG A 237 1.01 20.83 11.66
N THR A 238 0.49 20.47 10.49
CA THR A 238 -0.52 21.24 9.77
C THR A 238 -1.78 21.42 10.62
N PHE A 239 -2.24 20.35 11.27
CA PHE A 239 -3.40 20.39 12.16
C PHE A 239 -3.16 21.26 13.40
N CYS A 240 -2.00 21.13 14.05
CA CYS A 240 -1.64 21.94 15.22
C CYS A 240 -1.55 23.43 14.89
N SER A 241 -0.96 23.80 13.75
CA SER A 241 -0.86 25.19 13.29
C SER A 241 -2.25 25.82 13.06
N GLN A 242 -3.19 25.07 12.48
CA GLN A 242 -4.57 25.53 12.25
C GLN A 242 -5.34 25.74 13.57
N GLN A 243 -5.10 24.91 14.59
CA GLN A 243 -5.71 25.11 15.90
C GLN A 243 -5.15 26.33 16.64
N THR A 244 -3.86 26.63 16.50
CA THR A 244 -3.28 27.84 17.10
C THR A 244 -3.83 29.13 16.49
N GLU A 245 -4.17 29.14 15.20
CA GLU A 245 -4.86 30.26 14.56
C GLU A 245 -6.33 30.39 15.01
N SER A 246 -7.01 29.25 15.20
CA SER A 246 -8.41 29.20 15.67
C SER A 246 -8.56 29.56 17.16
N ALA A 247 -7.54 29.29 17.97
CA ALA A 247 -7.50 29.62 19.40
C ALA A 247 -7.08 31.08 19.69
N GLY A 248 -6.70 31.85 18.67
CA GLY A 248 -6.33 33.28 18.76
C GLY A 248 -7.48 34.24 19.11
N HIS A 249 -8.68 33.73 19.39
CA HIS A 249 -9.85 34.50 19.84
C HIS A 249 -10.35 34.11 21.23
N ILE A 250 -9.45 33.74 22.14
CA ILE A 250 -9.72 33.78 23.58
C ILE A 250 -8.63 34.60 24.26
N GLN A 251 -9.07 35.72 24.82
CA GLN A 251 -8.29 36.76 25.50
C GLN A 251 -7.31 36.20 26.53
N GLY A 252 -6.11 36.75 26.50
CA GLY A 252 -4.94 36.18 27.15
C GLY A 252 -4.80 36.40 28.65
N VAL A 253 -3.77 35.74 29.19
CA VAL A 253 -2.95 36.26 30.29
C VAL A 253 -1.52 35.84 29.98
N ALA A 254 -0.67 36.82 29.71
CA ALA A 254 0.77 36.64 29.59
C ALA A 254 1.38 36.41 30.98
N VAL A 255 2.28 35.44 31.13
CA VAL A 255 3.34 35.51 32.15
C VAL A 255 4.64 34.96 31.58
N THR A 256 5.68 35.74 31.86
CA THR A 256 7.05 35.78 31.35
C THR A 256 7.95 34.63 31.77
N SER A 257 8.99 34.43 30.96
CA SER A 257 10.21 33.66 31.19
C SER A 257 10.94 33.97 32.51
N SER A 258 11.45 32.94 33.18
CA SER A 258 12.83 32.90 33.72
C SER A 258 13.14 31.58 34.43
N ALA A 259 14.36 31.08 34.20
CA ALA A 259 15.01 30.01 34.93
C ALA A 259 15.20 30.35 36.42
N GLY A 260 15.33 29.33 37.28
CA GLY A 260 15.80 29.50 38.66
C GLY A 260 15.32 28.40 39.61
N VAL A 261 16.26 27.66 40.17
CA VAL A 261 16.10 26.70 41.27
C VAL A 261 15.77 27.46 42.55
N GLU A 262 14.80 26.99 43.36
CA GLU A 262 14.88 27.06 44.83
C GLU A 262 13.87 26.12 45.51
N VAL A 263 14.35 25.41 46.52
CA VAL A 263 13.61 24.51 47.41
C VAL A 263 13.25 25.28 48.67
N THR A 264 11.97 25.30 49.07
CA THR A 264 11.59 25.48 50.48
C THR A 264 10.42 24.56 50.85
N ASN A 265 10.56 23.93 52.02
CA ASN A 265 9.58 23.07 52.69
C ASN A 265 8.52 23.92 53.40
N GLU A 266 7.23 23.62 53.22
CA GLU A 266 6.24 23.67 54.31
C GLU A 266 5.14 22.61 54.11
N LYS A 267 4.74 21.98 55.23
CA LYS A 267 3.74 20.91 55.31
C LYS A 267 2.34 21.48 55.61
N GLN A 268 1.32 20.87 55.00
CA GLN A 268 0.09 20.29 55.59
C GLN A 268 -1.20 20.64 54.84
N GLY A 269 -2.02 19.61 54.55
CA GLY A 269 -3.45 19.78 54.25
C GLY A 269 -4.01 18.85 53.16
N LYS A 270 -4.56 17.69 53.57
CA LYS A 270 -5.18 16.69 52.68
C LYS A 270 -6.48 17.19 52.00
N LYS A 271 -6.55 17.08 50.67
CA LYS A 271 -7.76 16.64 49.92
C LYS A 271 -7.32 16.13 48.53
N LYS A 272 -7.42 14.82 48.29
CA LYS A 272 -7.10 14.18 47.00
C LYS A 272 -8.20 14.50 45.97
N SER A 273 -8.07 15.65 45.33
CA SER A 273 -8.61 15.91 44.00
C SER A 273 -7.63 15.32 42.98
N LYS A 274 -8.09 14.41 42.11
CA LYS A 274 -7.29 13.93 40.96
C LYS A 274 -7.16 15.08 39.97
N THR A 275 -6.12 15.88 40.14
CA THR A 275 -5.74 16.93 39.20
C THR A 275 -5.37 16.25 37.87
N ALA A 276 -6.18 16.48 36.84
CA ALA A 276 -5.84 16.09 35.48
C ALA A 276 -4.59 16.90 35.08
N VAL A 277 -3.44 16.22 35.05
CA VAL A 277 -2.22 16.77 34.48
C VAL A 277 -2.52 16.99 33.01
N ASN A 278 -2.65 18.26 32.62
CA ASN A 278 -2.79 18.64 31.22
C ASN A 278 -1.40 18.46 30.60
N VAL A 279 -1.06 17.21 30.27
CA VAL A 279 0.18 16.85 29.58
C VAL A 279 0.10 17.53 28.22
N VAL A 280 0.94 18.54 28.02
CA VAL A 280 1.12 19.19 26.73
C VAL A 280 1.45 18.08 25.72
N LEU A 281 0.51 17.82 24.81
CA LEU A 281 0.62 16.77 23.80
C LEU A 281 1.61 17.25 22.75
N MET A 282 2.89 16.92 22.92
CA MET A 282 3.90 17.24 21.92
C MET A 282 4.00 16.11 20.88
N PRO A 283 4.16 16.46 19.59
CA PRO A 283 4.48 15.48 18.56
C PRO A 283 5.85 14.86 18.84
N ASN A 284 5.97 13.56 18.62
CA ASN A 284 7.24 12.83 18.76
C ASN A 284 7.70 12.36 17.38
N PRO A 285 8.83 12.87 16.85
CA PRO A 285 9.38 12.45 15.56
C PRO A 285 9.66 10.94 15.46
N LEU A 286 9.90 10.24 16.57
CA LEU A 286 10.11 8.79 16.55
C LEU A 286 8.83 8.00 16.21
N ASP A 287 7.64 8.60 16.34
CA ASP A 287 6.36 7.93 16.06
C ASP A 287 6.11 7.71 14.57
N GLN A 288 6.93 8.31 13.69
CA GLN A 288 6.90 8.05 12.24
C GLN A 288 7.75 6.83 11.83
N THR A 289 8.62 6.35 12.72
CA THR A 289 9.60 5.28 12.45
C THR A 289 9.10 3.91 12.89
N CYS A 290 9.78 2.83 12.50
CA CYS A 290 9.52 1.47 13.02
C CYS A 290 9.98 1.25 14.47
N ILE A 291 10.62 2.25 15.11
CA ILE A 291 11.17 2.12 16.46
C ILE A 291 10.03 1.98 17.44
N HIS A 292 10.02 0.89 18.21
CA HIS A 292 9.00 0.65 19.21
C HIS A 292 9.16 1.63 20.41
N PRO A 293 8.06 2.14 21.02
CA PRO A 293 8.15 3.06 22.16
C PRO A 293 8.96 2.56 23.36
N GLU A 294 9.07 1.25 23.55
CA GLU A 294 9.94 0.66 24.61
C GLU A 294 11.43 0.96 24.41
N SER A 295 11.82 1.31 23.19
CA SER A 295 13.20 1.59 22.79
C SER A 295 13.47 3.10 22.62
N TYR A 296 12.53 3.99 22.94
CA TYR A 296 12.73 5.44 22.79
C TYR A 296 13.87 5.98 23.66
N ASP A 297 13.97 5.51 24.90
CA ASP A 297 15.08 5.90 25.78
C ASP A 297 16.45 5.45 25.23
N ILE A 298 16.49 4.33 24.49
CA ILE A 298 17.71 3.83 23.85
C ILE A 298 18.02 4.68 22.61
N ALA A 299 17.02 4.97 21.77
CA ALA A 299 17.18 5.79 20.58
C ALA A 299 17.64 7.22 20.92
N MET A 300 17.08 7.84 21.97
CA MET A 300 17.49 9.17 22.43
C MET A 300 18.93 9.20 22.95
N ARG A 301 19.36 8.16 23.67
CA ARG A 301 20.76 8.01 24.10
C ARG A 301 21.70 7.81 22.91
N PHE A 302 21.31 6.98 21.95
CA PHE A 302 22.07 6.78 20.71
C PHE A 302 22.23 8.08 19.90
N LEU A 303 21.14 8.85 19.73
CA LEU A 303 21.16 10.18 19.09
C LEU A 303 22.16 11.13 19.76
N SER A 304 22.19 11.12 21.10
CA SER A 304 23.12 11.95 21.87
C SER A 304 24.59 11.54 21.66
N PHE A 305 24.87 10.25 21.47
CA PHE A 305 26.24 9.76 21.18
C PHE A 305 26.73 10.15 19.79
N ILE A 306 25.85 10.12 18.79
CA ILE A 306 26.21 10.46 17.41
C ILE A 306 26.16 11.97 17.14
N GLY A 307 25.71 12.80 18.09
CA GLY A 307 25.50 14.24 17.90
C GLY A 307 24.37 14.55 16.90
N GLY A 308 23.36 13.70 16.83
CA GLY A 308 22.18 13.85 15.97
C GLY A 308 21.03 14.54 16.70
N THR A 309 20.22 15.29 15.96
CA THR A 309 18.96 15.85 16.50
C THR A 309 17.75 15.08 15.97
N LEU A 310 16.60 15.20 16.65
CA LEU A 310 15.34 14.59 16.18
C LEU A 310 14.87 15.18 14.83
N CYS A 311 15.32 16.38 14.47
CA CYS A 311 15.01 17.01 13.19
C CYS A 311 15.83 16.45 12.02
N ASP A 312 16.87 15.66 12.32
CA ASP A 312 17.76 15.06 11.33
C ASP A 312 17.26 13.69 10.85
N ILE A 313 16.23 13.12 11.50
CA ILE A 313 15.69 11.78 11.18
C ILE A 313 15.32 11.70 9.69
N GLY A 314 15.79 10.65 9.02
CA GLY A 314 15.52 10.41 7.60
C GLY A 314 16.29 11.32 6.63
N LYS A 315 17.10 12.26 7.11
CA LYS A 315 17.95 13.13 6.29
C LYS A 315 19.31 12.48 6.01
N PRO A 316 19.96 12.82 4.87
CA PRO A 316 21.28 12.28 4.54
C PRO A 316 22.35 12.62 5.61
N GLU A 317 22.21 13.75 6.31
CA GLU A 317 23.09 14.14 7.41
C GLU A 317 23.10 13.12 8.56
N MET A 318 21.93 12.56 8.90
CA MET A 318 21.81 11.51 9.92
C MET A 318 22.50 10.23 9.47
N GLN A 319 22.28 9.81 8.22
CA GLN A 319 22.90 8.62 7.64
C GLN A 319 24.44 8.73 7.65
N GLN A 320 25.00 9.90 7.31
CA GLN A 320 26.43 10.15 7.35
C GLN A 320 27.00 10.09 8.79
N LYS A 321 26.31 10.71 9.76
CA LYS A 321 26.70 10.67 11.18
C LYS A 321 26.71 9.23 11.70
N ILE A 322 25.66 8.46 11.40
CA ILE A 322 25.55 7.06 11.81
C ILE A 322 26.65 6.21 11.18
N ASN A 323 26.86 6.28 9.86
CA ASN A 323 27.89 5.47 9.18
C ASN A 323 29.30 5.79 9.70
N SER A 324 29.62 7.08 9.88
CA SER A 324 30.90 7.52 10.43
C SER A 324 31.13 7.02 11.87
N PHE A 325 30.06 6.85 12.64
CA PHE A 325 30.14 6.35 14.01
C PHE A 325 30.25 4.82 14.06
N LEU A 326 29.51 4.12 13.19
CA LEU A 326 29.58 2.67 13.02
C LEU A 326 30.96 2.20 12.57
N GLU A 327 31.61 2.92 11.64
CA GLU A 327 32.97 2.62 11.20
C GLU A 327 34.02 2.77 12.33
N LYS A 328 33.78 3.64 13.31
CA LYS A 328 34.72 3.91 14.40
C LYS A 328 34.63 2.91 15.55
N GLU A 329 33.42 2.64 16.06
CA GLU A 329 33.24 1.81 17.27
C GLU A 329 32.73 0.39 16.96
N GLY A 330 32.10 0.16 15.80
CA GLY A 330 31.45 -1.11 15.47
C GLY A 330 30.11 -1.31 16.20
N ILE A 331 29.19 -2.06 15.59
CA ILE A 331 27.81 -2.16 16.10
C ILE A 331 27.73 -2.91 17.44
N GLU A 332 28.58 -3.92 17.68
CA GLU A 332 28.53 -4.71 18.92
C GLU A 332 28.92 -3.88 20.15
N LYS A 333 29.99 -3.08 20.06
CA LYS A 333 30.46 -2.26 21.19
C LYS A 333 29.44 -1.18 21.55
N ILE A 334 28.79 -0.61 20.55
CA ILE A 334 27.72 0.39 20.75
C ILE A 334 26.53 -0.25 21.46
N ALA A 335 26.14 -1.46 21.05
CA ALA A 335 25.04 -2.19 21.68
C ALA A 335 25.34 -2.47 23.17
N GLU A 336 26.55 -2.91 23.50
CA GLU A 336 26.99 -3.12 24.88
C GLU A 336 26.92 -1.83 25.71
N ARG A 337 27.42 -0.71 25.16
CA ARG A 337 27.43 0.59 25.82
C ARG A 337 26.02 1.12 26.11
N LEU A 338 25.10 0.91 25.18
CA LEU A 338 23.69 1.29 25.31
C LEU A 338 22.87 0.31 26.15
N ARG A 339 23.46 -0.83 26.53
CA ARG A 339 22.81 -1.96 27.22
C ARG A 339 21.62 -2.50 26.42
N THR A 340 21.83 -2.70 25.12
CA THR A 340 20.82 -3.23 24.19
C THR A 340 21.37 -4.40 23.38
N THR A 341 20.50 -5.03 22.59
CA THR A 341 20.92 -6.08 21.66
C THR A 341 21.31 -5.49 20.31
N VAL A 342 22.16 -6.20 19.56
CA VAL A 342 22.57 -5.80 18.20
C VAL A 342 21.34 -5.66 17.29
N HIS A 343 20.37 -6.58 17.38
CA HIS A 343 19.14 -6.51 16.59
C HIS A 343 18.29 -5.29 16.92
N THR A 344 18.09 -4.98 18.21
CA THR A 344 17.34 -3.78 18.62
C THR A 344 18.05 -2.51 18.14
N LEU A 345 19.38 -2.46 18.24
CA LEU A 345 20.16 -1.33 17.74
C LEU A 345 20.05 -1.20 16.22
N GLN A 346 20.08 -2.31 15.48
CA GLN A 346 19.88 -2.31 14.04
C GLN A 346 18.51 -1.74 13.66
N VAL A 347 17.43 -2.15 14.35
CA VAL A 347 16.08 -1.59 14.12
C VAL A 347 16.04 -0.09 14.41
N ILE A 348 16.74 0.36 15.45
CA ILE A 348 16.86 1.81 15.75
C ILE A 348 17.60 2.52 14.61
N ILE A 349 18.73 1.99 14.17
CA ILE A 349 19.51 2.57 13.06
C ILE A 349 18.68 2.63 11.78
N ASP A 350 18.01 1.53 11.43
CA ASP A 350 17.14 1.44 10.25
C ASP A 350 16.01 2.48 10.35
N GLY A 351 15.35 2.57 11.51
CA GLY A 351 14.27 3.53 11.75
C GLY A 351 14.73 5.00 11.69
N LEU A 352 15.95 5.32 12.14
CA LEU A 352 16.51 6.68 12.05
C LEU A 352 16.97 7.05 10.63
N ASN A 353 17.38 6.06 9.84
CA ASN A 353 17.82 6.22 8.45
C ASN A 353 16.65 6.32 7.46
N GLN A 354 15.48 5.80 7.83
CA GLN A 354 14.28 5.84 7.00
C GLN A 354 13.81 7.28 6.74
N PRO A 355 13.63 7.68 5.46
CA PRO A 355 13.13 9.01 5.13
C PRO A 355 11.69 9.24 5.64
N GLU A 356 11.30 10.51 5.69
CA GLU A 356 9.93 10.90 6.01
C GLU A 356 8.98 10.25 4.98
N SER A 357 7.94 9.55 5.46
CA SER A 357 7.02 8.76 4.63
C SER A 357 7.66 7.59 3.86
N PHE A 358 8.72 6.98 4.42
CA PHE A 358 9.31 5.76 3.88
C PHE A 358 8.30 4.63 3.76
N ASP A 359 8.10 4.17 2.54
CA ASP A 359 7.36 2.98 2.20
C ASP A 359 8.21 2.13 1.27
N PHE A 360 8.74 1.02 1.77
CA PHE A 360 9.59 0.13 0.97
C PHE A 360 8.83 -0.46 -0.24
N ARG A 361 7.47 -0.38 -0.25
CA ARG A 361 6.65 -0.76 -1.41
C ARG A 361 6.92 0.10 -2.64
N THR A 362 7.48 1.30 -2.49
CA THR A 362 7.81 2.16 -3.63
C THR A 362 8.85 1.56 -4.57
N ASP A 363 9.68 0.67 -4.03
CA ASP A 363 10.76 -0.01 -4.74
C ASP A 363 10.26 -1.26 -5.48
N PHE A 364 9.01 -1.67 -5.26
CA PHE A 364 8.39 -2.79 -5.95
C PHE A 364 7.88 -2.37 -7.34
N ASP A 365 7.60 -3.39 -8.15
CA ASP A 365 7.00 -3.23 -9.46
C ASP A 365 5.72 -2.41 -9.41
N LYS A 366 5.75 -1.26 -10.09
CA LYS A 366 4.58 -0.42 -10.32
C LYS A 366 3.73 -1.00 -11.46
N PRO A 367 2.42 -0.70 -11.51
CA PRO A 367 1.59 -1.04 -12.66
C PRO A 367 2.19 -0.53 -13.96
N ASP A 368 2.22 -1.38 -14.97
CA ASP A 368 2.75 -1.03 -16.28
C ASP A 368 1.69 -0.24 -17.06
N PHE A 369 1.97 1.04 -17.29
CA PHE A 369 1.07 1.93 -18.02
C PHE A 369 1.35 1.86 -19.51
N LYS A 370 0.39 1.34 -20.26
CA LYS A 370 0.45 1.12 -21.70
C LYS A 370 -0.30 2.22 -22.45
N ARG A 371 0.11 2.42 -23.71
CA ARG A 371 -0.59 3.26 -24.70
C ARG A 371 -1.08 2.48 -25.92
N SER A 372 -0.63 1.24 -26.07
CA SER A 372 -0.94 0.37 -27.21
C SER A 372 -1.10 -1.07 -26.74
N ILE A 373 -1.93 -1.83 -27.45
CA ILE A 373 -2.05 -3.28 -27.31
C ILE A 373 -1.09 -3.97 -28.29
N VAL A 374 -0.49 -5.08 -27.88
CA VAL A 374 0.25 -5.97 -28.79
C VAL A 374 -0.65 -7.16 -29.09
N CYS A 375 -1.06 -7.34 -30.33
CA CYS A 375 -1.86 -8.49 -30.72
C CYS A 375 -0.97 -9.69 -31.10
N LEU A 376 -1.56 -10.88 -31.18
CA LEU A 376 -0.82 -12.09 -31.56
C LEU A 376 -0.29 -11.98 -32.99
N GLU A 377 -1.04 -11.29 -33.84
CA GLU A 377 -0.75 -11.06 -35.25
C GLU A 377 0.41 -10.09 -35.46
N ASP A 378 0.67 -9.22 -34.49
CA ASP A 378 1.78 -8.25 -34.52
C ASP A 378 3.11 -8.88 -34.04
N LEU A 379 3.03 -10.09 -33.47
CA LEU A 379 4.17 -10.77 -32.88
C LEU A 379 5.07 -11.37 -33.98
N GLN A 380 6.37 -11.11 -33.88
CA GLN A 380 7.37 -11.72 -34.76
C GLN A 380 8.29 -12.66 -33.96
N VAL A 381 8.79 -13.70 -34.63
CA VAL A 381 9.80 -14.58 -34.04
C VAL A 381 11.08 -13.76 -33.84
N GLY A 382 11.65 -13.85 -32.64
CA GLY A 382 12.83 -13.11 -32.22
C GLY A 382 12.52 -11.83 -31.43
N THR A 383 11.26 -11.37 -31.39
CA THR A 383 10.87 -10.21 -30.58
C THR A 383 11.12 -10.47 -29.10
N VAL A 384 11.71 -9.49 -28.42
CA VAL A 384 11.91 -9.51 -26.97
C VAL A 384 10.79 -8.72 -26.31
N LEU A 385 10.14 -9.34 -25.34
CA LEU A 385 9.01 -8.77 -24.61
C LEU A 385 9.21 -8.99 -23.13
N THR A 386 8.58 -8.13 -22.33
CA THR A 386 8.45 -8.37 -20.90
C THR A 386 7.12 -9.02 -20.60
N GLY A 387 7.10 -10.01 -19.72
CA GLY A 387 5.89 -10.69 -19.30
C GLY A 387 5.89 -11.00 -17.81
N LYS A 388 4.75 -11.45 -17.30
CA LYS A 388 4.56 -11.85 -15.91
C LYS A 388 4.23 -13.33 -15.86
N VAL A 389 4.91 -14.08 -14.98
CA VAL A 389 4.63 -15.50 -14.77
C VAL A 389 3.22 -15.65 -14.19
N GLU A 390 2.35 -16.36 -14.89
CA GLU A 390 1.02 -16.71 -14.37
C GLU A 390 1.06 -17.98 -13.53
N ASN A 391 1.79 -18.99 -14.03
CA ASN A 391 1.86 -20.30 -13.40
C ASN A 391 3.16 -21.01 -13.74
N ALA A 392 3.64 -21.84 -12.81
CA ALA A 392 4.81 -22.68 -12.99
C ALA A 392 4.40 -24.15 -12.81
N THR A 393 4.64 -24.97 -13.83
CA THR A 393 4.38 -26.42 -13.81
C THR A 393 5.69 -27.19 -13.96
N LEU A 394 5.64 -28.51 -13.77
CA LEU A 394 6.80 -29.39 -13.91
C LEU A 394 7.40 -29.41 -15.32
N PHE A 395 6.60 -29.08 -16.35
CA PHE A 395 7.03 -29.14 -17.75
C PHE A 395 7.37 -27.77 -18.35
N GLY A 396 7.00 -26.68 -17.67
CA GLY A 396 7.29 -25.34 -18.14
C GLY A 396 6.57 -24.25 -17.35
N ILE A 397 6.78 -23.01 -17.78
CA ILE A 397 6.29 -21.82 -17.10
C ILE A 397 5.42 -21.04 -18.08
N PHE A 398 4.22 -20.68 -17.63
CA PHE A 398 3.29 -19.87 -18.41
C PHE A 398 3.48 -18.40 -18.06
N VAL A 399 3.70 -17.59 -19.08
CA VAL A 399 3.98 -16.16 -18.95
C VAL A 399 2.97 -15.37 -19.78
N ASP A 400 2.29 -14.44 -19.13
CA ASP A 400 1.48 -13.46 -19.82
C ASP A 400 2.39 -12.36 -20.39
N ILE A 401 2.42 -12.26 -21.72
CA ILE A 401 3.15 -11.23 -22.48
C ILE A 401 2.22 -10.12 -23.01
N GLY A 402 0.95 -10.10 -22.60
CA GLY A 402 0.00 -9.06 -22.98
C GLY A 402 -0.64 -9.24 -24.36
N VAL A 403 -0.57 -10.43 -24.95
CA VAL A 403 -1.21 -10.77 -26.26
C VAL A 403 -2.50 -11.58 -26.08
N GLY A 404 -3.02 -11.61 -24.85
CA GLY A 404 -4.23 -12.32 -24.42
C GLY A 404 -4.17 -13.85 -24.50
N ARG A 405 -2.97 -14.43 -24.70
CA ARG A 405 -2.66 -15.86 -24.52
C ARG A 405 -1.30 -15.96 -23.84
N SER A 406 -1.21 -16.81 -22.83
CA SER A 406 0.05 -17.06 -22.12
C SER A 406 1.02 -17.82 -23.02
N GLY A 407 2.25 -17.35 -23.10
CA GLY A 407 3.33 -18.07 -23.74
C GLY A 407 3.93 -19.11 -22.82
N LEU A 408 4.34 -20.25 -23.36
CA LEU A 408 5.00 -21.31 -22.61
C LEU A 408 6.51 -21.18 -22.75
N ILE A 409 7.21 -21.07 -21.62
CA ILE A 409 8.65 -21.31 -21.53
C ILE A 409 8.85 -22.78 -21.17
N PRO A 410 9.38 -23.62 -22.07
CA PRO A 410 9.68 -25.02 -21.75
C PRO A 410 10.73 -25.11 -20.65
N ILE A 411 10.67 -26.14 -19.80
CA ILE A 411 11.62 -26.29 -18.68
C ILE A 411 13.09 -26.29 -19.14
N ARG A 412 13.38 -26.85 -20.33
CA ARG A 412 14.71 -26.88 -20.96
C ARG A 412 15.29 -25.48 -21.26
N ASN A 413 14.44 -24.48 -21.40
CA ASN A 413 14.80 -23.10 -21.70
C ASN A 413 15.05 -22.26 -20.42
N VAL A 414 14.74 -22.82 -19.25
CA VAL A 414 14.98 -22.22 -17.93
C VAL A 414 16.32 -22.72 -17.39
N THR A 415 17.41 -22.05 -17.74
CA THR A 415 18.76 -22.41 -17.26
C THR A 415 19.19 -21.63 -16.02
N GLU A 416 19.95 -22.26 -15.13
CA GLU A 416 20.42 -21.65 -13.86
C GLU A 416 21.25 -20.36 -14.06
N ALA A 417 21.88 -20.20 -15.23
CA ALA A 417 22.63 -19.01 -15.59
C ALA A 417 21.73 -17.78 -15.80
N LYS A 418 20.45 -17.99 -16.15
CA LYS A 418 19.45 -16.95 -16.43
C LYS A 418 18.63 -16.57 -15.18
N LEU A 419 18.88 -17.25 -14.05
CA LEU A 419 18.20 -17.03 -12.76
C LEU A 419 19.04 -16.16 -11.81
N SER A 420 18.38 -15.31 -11.01
CA SER A 420 19.03 -14.49 -9.99
C SER A 420 19.73 -15.34 -8.91
N LYS A 421 20.82 -14.81 -8.32
CA LYS A 421 21.63 -15.47 -7.28
C LYS A 421 20.81 -15.98 -6.08
N THR A 422 19.74 -15.27 -5.72
CA THR A 422 18.85 -15.60 -4.59
C THR A 422 17.90 -16.78 -4.90
N LYS A 423 17.60 -17.03 -6.18
CA LYS A 423 16.58 -17.99 -6.63
C LYS A 423 17.12 -19.38 -7.00
N LYS A 424 18.44 -19.57 -7.01
CA LYS A 424 19.11 -20.86 -7.26
C LYS A 424 18.77 -21.97 -6.24
N ARG A 425 18.07 -21.66 -5.15
CA ARG A 425 17.72 -22.59 -4.06
C ARG A 425 16.31 -23.19 -4.13
N ARG A 426 15.45 -22.79 -5.09
CA ARG A 426 14.08 -23.32 -5.25
C ARG A 426 14.01 -24.39 -6.34
N SER A 427 13.16 -25.41 -6.15
CA SER A 427 12.96 -26.53 -7.10
C SER A 427 12.34 -26.13 -8.44
N LEU A 428 11.57 -25.03 -8.46
CA LEU A 428 11.12 -24.31 -9.65
C LEU A 428 11.69 -22.88 -9.53
N GLY A 429 12.63 -22.52 -10.38
CA GLY A 429 13.41 -21.27 -10.27
C GLY A 429 12.62 -19.96 -10.42
N LEU A 430 11.33 -20.04 -10.79
CA LEU A 430 10.43 -18.93 -11.07
C LEU A 430 9.04 -19.22 -10.48
N GLY A 431 8.49 -18.29 -9.72
CA GLY A 431 7.14 -18.38 -9.12
C GLY A 431 6.09 -17.56 -9.86
N PRO A 432 4.78 -17.82 -9.65
CA PRO A 432 3.70 -16.95 -10.10
C PRO A 432 3.91 -15.51 -9.62
N GLY A 433 3.65 -14.55 -10.51
CA GLY A 433 3.76 -13.12 -10.25
C GLY A 433 5.10 -12.48 -10.62
N GLU A 434 6.12 -13.27 -10.92
CA GLU A 434 7.46 -12.75 -11.24
C GLU A 434 7.52 -12.14 -12.64
N ARG A 435 8.23 -11.02 -12.79
CA ARG A 435 8.46 -10.39 -14.10
C ARG A 435 9.67 -11.02 -14.77
N VAL A 436 9.53 -11.28 -16.06
CA VAL A 436 10.55 -11.93 -16.88
C VAL A 436 10.68 -11.20 -18.20
N GLU A 437 11.91 -11.14 -18.70
CA GLU A 437 12.19 -10.75 -20.07
C GLU A 437 12.29 -12.03 -20.89
N VAL A 438 11.50 -12.12 -21.96
CA VAL A 438 11.33 -13.32 -22.78
C VAL A 438 11.50 -12.99 -24.25
N GLN A 439 12.02 -13.95 -25.00
CA GLN A 439 12.12 -13.87 -26.46
C GLN A 439 11.15 -14.84 -27.11
N VAL A 440 10.46 -14.39 -28.15
CA VAL A 440 9.55 -15.24 -28.93
C VAL A 440 10.34 -16.21 -29.80
N LEU A 441 10.23 -17.52 -29.55
CA LEU A 441 10.90 -18.55 -30.36
C LEU A 441 10.04 -19.08 -31.49
N ASN A 442 8.75 -19.28 -31.24
CA ASN A 442 7.83 -19.83 -32.22
C ASN A 442 6.40 -19.37 -31.92
N ILE A 443 5.67 -19.04 -32.98
CA ILE A 443 4.27 -18.62 -32.95
C ILE A 443 3.47 -19.58 -33.84
N ASP A 444 2.58 -20.34 -33.22
CA ASP A 444 1.62 -21.20 -33.91
C ASP A 444 0.25 -20.50 -33.87
N ILE A 445 -0.03 -19.72 -34.93
CA ILE A 445 -1.28 -18.97 -35.11
C ILE A 445 -2.51 -19.89 -35.09
N PRO A 446 -2.58 -21.00 -35.87
CA PRO A 446 -3.78 -21.84 -35.90
C PRO A 446 -4.09 -22.52 -34.57
N ARG A 447 -3.08 -22.81 -33.74
CA ARG A 447 -3.30 -23.34 -32.38
C ARG A 447 -3.28 -22.27 -31.28
N SER A 448 -3.06 -21.01 -31.65
CA SER A 448 -2.86 -19.87 -30.74
C SER A 448 -1.84 -20.17 -29.63
N ARG A 449 -0.71 -20.79 -29.98
CA ARG A 449 0.36 -21.15 -29.03
C ARG A 449 1.60 -20.31 -29.29
N ILE A 450 2.24 -19.89 -28.21
CA ILE A 450 3.47 -19.10 -28.24
C ILE A 450 4.51 -19.84 -27.42
N THR A 451 5.65 -20.14 -28.04
CA THR A 451 6.82 -20.70 -27.34
C THR A 451 7.81 -19.59 -27.08
N LEU A 452 8.22 -19.46 -25.83
CA LEU A 452 9.10 -18.40 -25.34
C LEU A 452 10.43 -18.97 -24.85
N ASP A 453 11.51 -18.22 -25.03
CA ASP A 453 12.77 -18.40 -24.31
C ASP A 453 12.85 -17.40 -23.15
N LEU A 454 13.29 -17.85 -21.98
CA LEU A 454 13.61 -16.94 -20.89
C LEU A 454 14.93 -16.25 -21.21
N LEU A 455 15.03 -14.92 -21.10
CA LEU A 455 16.31 -14.22 -21.16
C LEU A 455 16.84 -13.98 -19.75
N ARG A 456 16.03 -13.33 -18.91
CA ARG A 456 16.33 -13.07 -17.50
C ARG A 456 15.07 -12.81 -16.69
N VAL A 457 15.22 -12.89 -15.37
CA VAL A 457 14.21 -12.47 -14.40
C VAL A 457 14.48 -11.01 -14.05
N LEU A 458 13.44 -10.18 -14.10
CA LEU A 458 13.51 -8.74 -13.81
C LEU A 458 13.45 -8.48 -12.30
#